data_AF-A0A6I3H988-F1
#
_entry.id   AF-A0A6I3H988-F1
#
_cell.length_a   1.000
_cell.length_b   1.000
_cell.length_c   1.000
_cell.angle_alpha   90.00
_cell.angle_beta   90.00
_cell.angle_gamma   90.00
#
_symmetry.space_group_name_H-M   'P 1'
#
loop_
_entity.id
_entity.type
_entity.pdbx_description
1 polymer ?
#
loop_
_entity_poly.entity_id
_entity_poly.type
_entity_poly.pdbx_seq_one_letter_code
_entity_poly.pdbx_strand_id
1 'polypeptide(L)'
;LYALRDVTGTVEAIPLIASSIMSKKIAEGTGSLVLDVKVGSGAFMKDFARARQLAEVLVQLGKDAGVNTSALLTDMSTPLGLKVGNALEVEESVDVLAGGGPSDVIEITVALATEMLNLAGVKDVDVAAALKDGRAMDKWRAMISAQGGDPDAKLPVAKETQTVVAESDGVISELDALAVGLASWRLGAGRARKEDPVQFGAGVTLHAQLGDTVKKGAPLYTLHTDEPGRFARAAETIAKAYKIEAQAQVTRKLILDRISN
;
A
#
# COMPACT_ATOMS: atom_id res chain seq x y z
N LEU A 1 1.23 -24.73 7.38
CA LEU A 1 0.86 -23.90 8.56
C LEU A 1 0.13 -22.61 8.16
N TYR A 2 0.72 -21.70 7.36
CA TYR A 2 0.02 -20.47 6.94
C TYR A 2 -1.34 -20.73 6.26
N ALA A 3 -1.38 -21.63 5.27
CA ALA A 3 -2.62 -22.01 4.57
C ALA A 3 -3.71 -22.59 5.50
N LEU A 4 -3.32 -23.22 6.62
CA LEU A 4 -4.27 -23.74 7.61
C LEU A 4 -4.78 -22.65 8.54
N ARG A 5 -3.95 -21.65 8.86
CA ARG A 5 -4.34 -20.50 9.69
C ARG A 5 -5.35 -19.61 8.98
N ASP A 6 -5.15 -19.40 7.68
CA ASP A 6 -6.01 -18.60 6.81
C ASP A 6 -7.46 -19.09 6.81
N VAL A 7 -7.67 -20.41 6.94
CA VAL A 7 -9.01 -21.04 6.95
C VAL A 7 -9.54 -21.37 8.35
N THR A 8 -8.80 -21.09 9.42
CA THR A 8 -9.19 -21.39 10.81
C THR A 8 -9.32 -20.16 11.71
N GLY A 9 -9.18 -18.95 11.17
CA GLY A 9 -9.30 -17.71 11.95
C GLY A 9 -8.17 -17.49 12.96
N THR A 10 -7.07 -18.26 12.89
CA THR A 10 -5.90 -18.16 13.79
C THR A 10 -4.78 -17.31 13.20
N VAL A 11 -5.10 -16.47 12.21
CA VAL A 11 -4.13 -15.57 11.59
C VAL A 11 -3.70 -14.49 12.58
N GLU A 12 -4.60 -13.96 13.42
CA GLU A 12 -4.40 -12.79 14.30
C GLU A 12 -3.49 -12.99 15.52
N ALA A 13 -2.90 -14.17 15.68
CA ALA A 13 -1.95 -14.44 16.76
C ALA A 13 -0.55 -13.88 16.42
N ILE A 14 -0.10 -12.85 17.16
CA ILE A 14 1.21 -12.20 16.99
C ILE A 14 2.37 -13.20 16.86
N PRO A 15 2.52 -14.22 17.73
CA PRO A 15 3.62 -15.18 17.61
C PRO A 15 3.62 -15.94 16.28
N LEU A 16 2.43 -16.28 15.77
CA LEU A 16 2.30 -17.02 14.51
C LEU A 16 2.53 -16.09 13.30
N ILE A 17 2.12 -14.83 13.38
CA ILE A 17 2.41 -13.82 12.35
C ILE A 17 3.91 -13.60 12.27
N ALA A 18 4.54 -13.30 13.41
CA ALA A 18 5.94 -12.96 13.48
C ALA A 18 6.84 -14.11 13.01
N SER A 19 6.60 -15.33 13.48
CA SER A 19 7.32 -16.52 13.01
C SER A 19 7.11 -16.79 11.52
N SER A 20 5.89 -16.61 11.00
CA SER A 20 5.61 -16.76 9.57
C SER A 20 6.40 -15.75 8.73
N ILE A 21 6.39 -14.46 9.10
CA ILE A 21 7.11 -13.41 8.38
C ILE A 21 8.62 -13.67 8.45
N MET A 22 9.16 -13.78 9.67
CA MET A 22 10.60 -13.85 9.90
C MET A 22 11.24 -15.12 9.35
N SER A 23 10.57 -16.28 9.44
CA SER A 23 11.14 -17.52 8.89
C SER A 23 11.46 -17.43 7.39
N LYS A 24 10.61 -16.77 6.60
CA LYS A 24 10.87 -16.54 5.17
C LYS A 24 12.00 -15.54 4.95
N LYS A 25 12.01 -14.44 5.69
CA LYS A 25 13.01 -13.38 5.54
C LYS A 25 14.41 -13.80 6.00
N ILE A 26 14.50 -14.54 7.09
CA ILE A 26 15.78 -15.12 7.54
C ILE A 26 16.29 -16.15 6.53
N ALA A 27 15.40 -16.97 5.95
CA ALA A 27 15.78 -17.96 4.94
C ALA A 27 16.29 -17.34 3.62
N GLU A 28 15.93 -16.09 3.31
CA GLU A 28 16.50 -15.33 2.19
C GLU A 28 18.00 -14.99 2.40
N GLY A 29 18.52 -15.12 3.63
CA GLY A 29 19.93 -14.88 3.95
C GLY A 29 20.31 -13.39 4.04
N THR A 30 19.35 -12.51 4.36
CA THR A 30 19.59 -11.06 4.42
C THR A 30 20.44 -10.69 5.64
N GLY A 31 21.39 -9.76 5.45
CA GLY A 31 22.17 -9.19 6.56
C GLY A 31 21.45 -8.05 7.30
N SER A 32 20.47 -7.43 6.65
CA SER A 32 19.65 -6.37 7.23
C SER A 32 18.21 -6.46 6.74
N LEU A 33 17.26 -6.06 7.58
CA LEU A 33 15.84 -6.13 7.30
C LEU A 33 15.11 -4.93 7.90
N VAL A 34 14.30 -4.26 7.08
CA VAL A 34 13.34 -3.24 7.54
C VAL A 34 11.93 -3.78 7.36
N LEU A 35 11.12 -3.67 8.39
CA LEU A 35 9.73 -4.10 8.39
C LEU A 35 8.80 -2.90 8.39
N ASP A 36 7.87 -2.88 7.43
CA ASP A 36 6.81 -1.89 7.39
C ASP A 36 5.55 -2.46 8.06
N VAL A 37 5.29 -2.04 9.30
CA VAL A 37 4.17 -2.52 10.11
C VAL A 37 3.02 -1.52 10.01
N LYS A 38 2.05 -1.83 9.15
CA LYS A 38 0.88 -0.98 8.93
C LYS A 38 0.00 -0.89 10.18
N VAL A 39 -0.56 0.30 10.42
CA VAL A 39 -1.50 0.61 11.51
C VAL A 39 -2.73 1.33 10.94
N GLY A 40 -3.92 1.02 11.45
CA GLY A 40 -5.15 1.75 11.08
C GLY A 40 -6.15 0.92 10.28
N SER A 41 -7.18 1.57 9.76
CA SER A 41 -8.38 0.88 9.23
C SER A 41 -8.10 -0.04 8.04
N GLY A 42 -7.13 0.24 7.18
CA GLY A 42 -6.69 -0.64 6.09
C GLY A 42 -5.63 -1.66 6.49
N ALA A 43 -5.06 -1.58 7.69
CA ALA A 43 -4.00 -2.46 8.14
C ALA A 43 -4.51 -3.80 8.68
N PHE A 44 -3.62 -4.80 8.77
CA PHE A 44 -3.90 -6.01 9.54
C PHE A 44 -4.05 -5.70 11.04
N MET A 45 -3.16 -4.85 11.59
CA MET A 45 -3.24 -4.37 12.97
C MET A 45 -3.96 -3.02 13.01
N LYS A 46 -5.22 -2.99 13.46
CA LYS A 46 -5.98 -1.73 13.59
C LYS A 46 -5.48 -0.88 14.74
N ASP A 47 -5.13 -1.53 15.86
CA ASP A 47 -4.70 -0.90 17.10
C ASP A 47 -3.18 -0.65 17.10
N PHE A 48 -2.79 0.56 17.50
CA PHE A 48 -1.39 0.97 17.54
C PHE A 48 -0.56 0.16 18.54
N ALA A 49 -1.10 -0.12 19.74
CA ALA A 49 -0.36 -0.86 20.76
C ALA A 49 -0.07 -2.29 20.30
N ARG A 50 -1.02 -2.96 19.65
CA ARG A 50 -0.81 -4.28 19.05
C ARG A 50 0.14 -4.26 17.85
N ALA A 51 0.08 -3.23 17.01
CA ALA A 51 1.05 -3.07 15.92
C ALA A 51 2.47 -2.88 16.46
N ARG A 52 2.62 -2.07 17.51
CA ARG A 52 3.90 -1.87 18.20
C ARG A 52 4.42 -3.16 18.79
N GLN A 53 3.57 -3.92 19.50
CA GLN A 53 3.94 -5.23 20.03
C GLN A 53 4.41 -6.19 18.92
N LEU A 54 3.71 -6.24 17.78
CA LEU A 54 4.14 -7.06 16.65
C LEU A 54 5.52 -6.62 16.13
N ALA A 55 5.74 -5.31 15.96
CA ALA A 55 7.00 -4.76 15.51
C ALA A 55 8.15 -5.11 16.47
N GLU A 56 7.96 -4.97 17.80
CA GLU A 56 8.95 -5.35 18.81
C GLU A 56 9.31 -6.84 18.74
N VAL A 57 8.31 -7.72 18.59
CA VAL A 57 8.54 -9.17 18.45
C VAL A 57 9.30 -9.48 17.16
N LEU A 58 8.95 -8.85 16.03
CA LEU A 58 9.64 -9.07 14.76
C LEU A 58 11.11 -8.62 14.82
N VAL A 59 11.36 -7.45 15.40
CA VAL A 59 12.71 -6.88 15.57
C VAL A 59 13.56 -7.78 16.47
N GLN A 60 13.01 -8.24 17.59
CA GLN A 60 13.70 -9.17 18.49
C GLN A 60 14.03 -10.51 17.82
N LEU A 61 13.09 -11.11 17.07
CA LEU A 61 13.36 -12.34 16.32
C LEU A 61 14.48 -12.18 15.30
N GLY A 62 14.56 -11.01 14.66
CA GLY A 62 15.64 -10.69 13.74
C GLY A 62 16.99 -10.64 14.45
N LYS A 63 17.04 -9.97 15.61
CA LYS A 63 18.23 -9.92 16.49
C LYS A 63 18.69 -11.31 16.90
N ASP A 64 17.77 -12.16 17.35
CA ASP A 64 18.07 -13.53 17.78
C ASP A 64 18.60 -14.41 16.64
N ALA A 65 18.19 -14.10 15.40
CA ALA A 65 18.66 -14.76 14.19
C ALA A 65 19.93 -14.11 13.57
N GLY A 66 20.50 -13.08 14.21
CA GLY A 66 21.69 -12.39 13.72
C GLY A 66 21.46 -11.44 12.53
N VAL A 67 20.20 -11.05 12.27
CA VAL A 67 19.82 -10.12 11.20
C VAL A 67 19.62 -8.72 11.80
N ASN A 68 20.33 -7.71 11.27
CA ASN A 68 20.14 -6.33 11.73
C ASN A 68 18.75 -5.84 11.32
N THR A 69 17.84 -5.67 12.29
CA THR A 69 16.41 -5.50 12.00
C THR A 69 15.86 -4.23 12.63
N SER A 70 15.05 -3.51 11.88
CA SER A 70 14.21 -2.43 12.39
C SER A 70 12.80 -2.50 11.80
N ALA A 71 11.88 -1.76 12.40
CA ALA A 71 10.52 -1.66 11.94
C ALA A 71 10.05 -0.20 11.97
N LEU A 72 9.34 0.22 10.92
CA LEU A 72 8.58 1.46 10.90
C LEU A 72 7.10 1.12 11.07
N LEU A 73 6.42 1.78 12.01
CA LEU A 73 4.98 1.74 12.10
C LEU A 73 4.43 2.82 11.17
N THR A 74 3.65 2.45 10.16
CA THR A 74 3.13 3.42 9.18
C THR A 74 1.61 3.41 9.11
N ASP A 75 1.01 4.59 8.92
CA ASP A 75 -0.44 4.74 8.81
C ASP A 75 -0.98 4.11 7.51
N MET A 76 -2.08 3.40 7.64
CA MET A 76 -2.86 2.79 6.57
C MET A 76 -4.36 2.98 6.83
N SER A 77 -4.74 4.06 7.54
CA SER A 77 -6.17 4.43 7.69
C SER A 77 -6.72 4.99 6.38
N THR A 78 -5.86 5.59 5.58
CA THR A 78 -6.12 6.12 4.24
C THR A 78 -5.25 5.39 3.21
N PRO A 79 -5.75 5.10 1.98
CA PRO A 79 -4.92 4.51 0.94
C PRO A 79 -3.62 5.28 0.78
N LEU A 80 -2.53 4.54 0.61
CA LEU A 80 -1.26 5.13 0.21
C LEU A 80 -1.33 5.35 -1.30
N GLY A 81 -1.04 6.58 -1.75
CA GLY A 81 -1.14 6.93 -3.16
C GLY A 81 -2.57 7.10 -3.65
N LEU A 82 -2.75 7.03 -4.97
CA LEU A 82 -4.02 7.35 -5.65
C LEU A 82 -4.56 6.17 -6.46
N LYS A 83 -3.83 5.07 -6.59
CA LYS A 83 -4.21 3.93 -7.41
C LYS A 83 -4.25 2.66 -6.57
N VAL A 84 -5.38 1.94 -6.60
CA VAL A 84 -5.59 0.70 -5.83
C VAL A 84 -6.07 -0.42 -6.77
N GLY A 85 -5.23 -1.42 -7.02
CA GLY A 85 -5.49 -2.47 -8.00
C GLY A 85 -4.26 -3.31 -8.31
N ASN A 86 -4.00 -3.58 -9.60
CA ASN A 86 -2.78 -4.28 -10.01
C ASN A 86 -2.02 -3.46 -11.06
N ALA A 87 -2.54 -3.37 -12.28
CA ALA A 87 -1.94 -2.56 -13.34
C ALA A 87 -1.89 -1.07 -12.96
N LEU A 88 -2.93 -0.58 -12.28
CA LEU A 88 -2.99 0.79 -11.76
C LEU A 88 -1.84 1.07 -10.78
N GLU A 89 -1.53 0.14 -9.87
CA GLU A 89 -0.44 0.32 -8.89
C GLU A 89 0.94 0.26 -9.56
N VAL A 90 1.11 -0.57 -10.59
CA VAL A 90 2.34 -0.59 -11.40
C VAL A 90 2.52 0.75 -12.13
N GLU A 91 1.45 1.31 -12.69
CA GLU A 91 1.48 2.62 -13.34
C GLU A 91 1.92 3.72 -12.35
N GLU A 92 1.33 3.80 -11.16
CA GLU A 92 1.74 4.77 -10.12
C GLU A 92 3.18 4.53 -9.63
N SER A 93 3.61 3.28 -9.54
CA SER A 93 5.00 2.95 -9.17
C SER A 93 5.99 3.46 -10.22
N VAL A 94 5.66 3.34 -11.50
CA VAL A 94 6.47 3.87 -12.61
C VAL A 94 6.48 5.40 -12.58
N ASP A 95 5.35 6.04 -12.29
CA ASP A 95 5.25 7.50 -12.12
C ASP A 95 6.19 7.99 -11.00
N VAL A 96 6.24 7.27 -9.86
CA VAL A 96 7.15 7.57 -8.74
C VAL A 96 8.62 7.39 -9.14
N LEU A 97 8.95 6.30 -9.83
CA LEU A 97 10.31 6.02 -10.29
C LEU A 97 10.80 7.01 -11.36
N ALA A 98 9.88 7.63 -12.09
CA ALA A 98 10.15 8.70 -13.06
C ALA A 98 10.30 10.09 -12.40
N GLY A 99 10.21 10.17 -11.07
CA GLY A 99 10.36 11.40 -10.29
C GLY A 99 9.06 12.17 -10.03
N GLY A 100 7.91 11.60 -10.40
CA GLY A 100 6.58 12.11 -10.11
C GLY A 100 5.88 11.31 -8.99
N GLY A 101 4.56 11.17 -9.12
CA GLY A 101 3.74 10.34 -8.23
C GLY A 101 3.32 10.99 -6.90
N PRO A 102 2.50 10.29 -6.10
CA PRO A 102 1.96 10.82 -4.85
C PRO A 102 3.03 11.02 -3.77
N SER A 103 2.97 12.14 -3.06
CA SER A 103 3.98 12.52 -2.06
C SER A 103 4.05 11.56 -0.87
N ASP A 104 2.93 10.95 -0.49
CA ASP A 104 2.85 9.99 0.61
C ASP A 104 3.56 8.66 0.27
N VAL A 105 3.39 8.16 -0.96
CA VAL A 105 4.13 7.00 -1.49
C VAL A 105 5.64 7.29 -1.48
N ILE A 106 6.04 8.47 -1.95
CA ILE A 106 7.44 8.90 -1.98
C ILE A 106 8.02 8.94 -0.56
N GLU A 107 7.33 9.56 0.39
CA GLU A 107 7.80 9.71 1.78
C GLU A 107 8.06 8.36 2.44
N ILE A 108 7.12 7.42 2.36
CA ILE A 108 7.28 6.07 2.94
C ILE A 108 8.40 5.31 2.23
N THR A 109 8.45 5.38 0.90
CA THR A 109 9.48 4.69 0.10
C THR A 109 10.88 5.18 0.47
N VAL A 110 11.07 6.50 0.56
CA VAL A 110 12.34 7.12 0.95
C VAL A 110 12.72 6.75 2.37
N ALA A 111 11.78 6.77 3.31
CA ALA A 111 12.04 6.42 4.70
C ALA A 111 12.48 4.96 4.87
N LEU A 112 11.77 4.02 4.22
CA LEU A 112 12.10 2.60 4.28
C LEU A 112 13.47 2.32 3.64
N ALA A 113 13.75 2.88 2.46
CA ALA A 113 15.03 2.68 1.78
C ALA A 113 16.20 3.34 2.53
N THR A 114 15.99 4.50 3.14
CA THR A 114 17.00 5.16 4.00
C THR A 114 17.32 4.28 5.21
N GLU A 115 16.29 3.70 5.84
CA GLU A 115 16.48 2.80 6.97
C GLU A 115 17.23 1.52 6.56
N MET A 116 16.93 0.97 5.37
CA MET A 116 17.66 -0.19 4.84
C MET A 116 19.15 0.10 4.65
N LEU A 117 19.50 1.27 4.09
CA LEU A 117 20.88 1.69 3.89
C LEU A 117 21.61 1.91 5.22
N ASN A 118 20.94 2.54 6.19
CA ASN A 118 21.48 2.73 7.53
C ASN A 118 21.82 1.41 8.22
N LEU A 119 20.91 0.42 8.16
CA LEU A 119 21.15 -0.91 8.74
C LEU A 119 22.29 -1.66 8.03
N ALA A 120 22.42 -1.48 6.73
CA ALA A 120 23.51 -2.04 5.92
C ALA A 120 24.84 -1.29 6.10
N GLY A 121 24.88 -0.21 6.88
CA GLY A 121 26.08 0.61 7.08
C GLY A 121 26.46 1.46 5.87
N VAL A 122 25.57 1.60 4.88
CA VAL A 122 25.76 2.44 3.70
C VAL A 122 25.32 3.86 4.05
N LYS A 123 26.29 4.77 4.17
CA LYS A 123 26.09 6.15 4.58
C LYS A 123 26.15 7.11 3.39
N ASP A 124 25.67 8.34 3.60
CA ASP A 124 25.82 9.46 2.68
C ASP A 124 25.16 9.24 1.31
N VAL A 125 24.09 8.43 1.27
CA VAL A 125 23.29 8.19 0.08
C VAL A 125 21.99 8.98 0.17
N ASP A 126 21.77 9.88 -0.79
CA ASP A 126 20.48 10.53 -0.98
C ASP A 126 19.53 9.63 -1.79
N VAL A 127 18.62 8.97 -1.09
CA VAL A 127 17.60 8.10 -1.67
C VAL A 127 16.60 8.90 -2.51
N ALA A 128 16.22 10.10 -2.07
CA ALA A 128 15.26 10.93 -2.79
C ALA A 128 15.84 11.44 -4.12
N ALA A 129 17.15 11.71 -4.17
CA ALA A 129 17.84 12.03 -5.42
C ALA A 129 17.75 10.88 -6.44
N ALA A 130 17.81 9.62 -6.01
CA ALA A 130 17.76 8.46 -6.91
C ALA A 130 16.42 8.34 -7.67
N LEU A 131 15.33 8.86 -7.10
CA LEU A 131 14.02 8.97 -7.77
C LEU A 131 13.99 10.11 -8.79
N LYS A 132 14.79 11.16 -8.62
CA LYS A 132 14.81 12.36 -9.47
C LYS A 132 15.83 12.30 -10.60
N ASP A 133 16.89 11.53 -10.44
CA ASP A 133 18.02 11.46 -11.39
C ASP A 133 18.00 10.24 -12.32
N GLY A 134 16.93 9.44 -12.27
CA GLY A 134 16.70 8.30 -13.17
C GLY A 134 17.33 6.98 -12.73
N ARG A 135 18.22 6.98 -11.72
CA ARG A 135 18.87 5.74 -11.25
C ARG A 135 17.88 4.68 -10.77
N ALA A 136 16.80 5.08 -10.10
CA ALA A 136 15.76 4.16 -9.64
C ALA A 136 15.03 3.51 -10.83
N MET A 137 14.67 4.31 -11.85
CA MET A 137 14.05 3.82 -13.09
C MET A 137 14.96 2.84 -13.83
N ASP A 138 16.25 3.14 -13.97
CA ASP A 138 17.21 2.25 -14.63
C ASP A 138 17.28 0.88 -13.95
N LYS A 139 17.27 0.86 -12.61
CA LYS A 139 17.26 -0.40 -11.84
C LYS A 139 15.96 -1.17 -12.00
N TRP A 140 14.82 -0.49 -12.05
CA TRP A 140 13.53 -1.12 -12.33
C TRP A 140 13.51 -1.76 -13.73
N ARG A 141 13.94 -1.03 -14.78
CA ARG A 141 14.00 -1.54 -16.15
C ARG A 141 14.91 -2.77 -16.27
N ALA A 142 16.08 -2.72 -15.63
CA ALA A 142 17.01 -3.85 -15.58
C ALA A 142 16.39 -5.06 -14.86
N MET A 143 15.70 -4.85 -13.74
CA MET A 143 15.01 -5.91 -12.99
C MET A 143 13.89 -6.58 -13.80
N ILE A 144 13.07 -5.81 -14.51
CA ILE A 144 12.00 -6.33 -15.37
C ILE A 144 12.59 -7.16 -16.52
N SER A 145 13.60 -6.62 -17.20
CA SER A 145 14.27 -7.30 -18.32
C SER A 145 14.94 -8.60 -17.88
N ALA A 146 15.58 -8.61 -16.69
CA ALA A 146 16.23 -9.80 -16.13
C ALA A 146 15.25 -10.94 -15.81
N GLN A 147 13.96 -10.63 -15.62
CA GLN A 147 12.90 -11.61 -15.39
C GLN A 147 12.12 -11.94 -16.67
N GLY A 148 12.59 -11.49 -17.84
CA GLY A 148 11.97 -11.76 -19.15
C GLY A 148 10.75 -10.89 -19.46
N GLY A 149 10.50 -9.84 -18.67
CA GLY A 149 9.46 -8.85 -18.97
C GLY A 149 9.96 -7.76 -19.92
N ASP A 150 9.02 -7.06 -20.56
CA ASP A 150 9.28 -5.85 -21.32
C ASP A 150 8.94 -4.62 -20.45
N PRO A 151 9.92 -3.77 -20.07
CA PRO A 151 9.68 -2.59 -19.24
C PRO A 151 8.84 -1.52 -19.94
N ASP A 152 8.69 -1.57 -21.26
CA ASP A 152 7.88 -0.64 -22.05
C ASP A 152 6.53 -1.25 -22.47
N ALA A 153 6.20 -2.44 -21.96
CA ALA A 153 4.94 -3.11 -22.26
C ALA A 153 3.73 -2.28 -21.80
N LYS A 154 2.68 -2.28 -22.63
CA LYS A 154 1.40 -1.71 -22.23
C LYS A 154 0.80 -2.52 -21.09
N LEU A 155 0.38 -1.81 -20.04
CA LEU A 155 -0.32 -2.41 -18.92
C LEU A 155 -1.77 -2.75 -19.29
N PRO A 156 -2.36 -3.80 -18.68
CA PRO A 156 -3.78 -4.10 -18.84
C PRO A 156 -4.67 -2.91 -18.44
N VAL A 157 -5.65 -2.60 -19.28
CA VAL A 157 -6.65 -1.55 -19.04
C VAL A 157 -8.03 -2.19 -18.98
N ALA A 158 -8.83 -1.82 -17.98
CA ALA A 158 -10.21 -2.28 -17.89
C ALA A 158 -11.04 -1.79 -19.08
N LYS A 159 -11.98 -2.61 -19.55
CA LYS A 159 -12.88 -2.25 -20.66
C LYS A 159 -13.83 -1.13 -20.30
N GLU A 160 -14.23 -1.05 -19.04
CA GLU A 160 -15.33 -0.20 -18.59
C GLU A 160 -14.90 0.59 -17.35
N THR A 161 -15.40 1.82 -17.24
CA THR A 161 -15.17 2.67 -16.08
C THR A 161 -16.44 3.35 -15.61
N GLN A 162 -16.53 3.59 -14.30
CA GLN A 162 -17.60 4.37 -13.70
C GLN A 162 -17.04 5.38 -12.71
N THR A 163 -17.40 6.65 -12.87
CA THR A 163 -17.01 7.71 -11.94
C THR A 163 -18.02 7.86 -10.81
N VAL A 164 -17.51 7.94 -9.58
CA VAL A 164 -18.26 8.33 -8.38
C VAL A 164 -17.88 9.76 -8.05
N VAL A 165 -18.88 10.61 -7.81
CA VAL A 165 -18.71 12.06 -7.61
C VAL A 165 -19.09 12.49 -6.19
N ALA A 166 -18.62 13.66 -5.76
CA ALA A 166 -18.91 14.21 -4.44
C ALA A 166 -20.38 14.65 -4.32
N GLU A 167 -21.03 14.30 -3.21
CA GLU A 167 -22.45 14.63 -2.98
C GLU A 167 -22.65 16.05 -2.43
N SER A 168 -21.60 16.64 -1.87
CA SER A 168 -21.58 17.98 -1.27
C SER A 168 -20.24 18.67 -1.47
N ASP A 169 -20.23 19.99 -1.29
CA ASP A 169 -19.01 20.78 -1.13
C ASP A 169 -18.38 20.49 0.24
N GLY A 170 -17.05 20.57 0.34
CA GLY A 170 -16.35 20.55 1.62
C GLY A 170 -14.91 20.05 1.54
N VAL A 171 -14.38 19.65 2.68
CA VAL A 171 -13.05 19.05 2.85
C VAL A 171 -13.21 17.57 3.15
N ILE A 172 -12.41 16.73 2.51
CA ILE A 172 -12.35 15.30 2.82
C ILE A 172 -11.70 15.13 4.19
N SER A 173 -12.50 14.77 5.20
CA SER A 173 -12.02 14.60 6.58
C SER A 173 -11.79 13.15 6.98
N GLU A 174 -12.31 12.20 6.19
CA GLU A 174 -12.03 10.77 6.33
C GLU A 174 -11.95 10.15 4.94
N LEU A 175 -10.99 9.25 4.75
CA LEU A 175 -10.86 8.39 3.58
C LEU A 175 -10.42 7.00 4.06
N ASP A 176 -11.37 6.06 4.12
CA ASP A 176 -11.17 4.73 4.67
C ASP A 176 -10.52 3.77 3.68
N ALA A 177 -9.28 3.36 3.98
CA ALA A 177 -8.51 2.46 3.13
C ALA A 177 -9.16 1.09 2.94
N LEU A 178 -9.85 0.57 3.97
CA LEU A 178 -10.48 -0.75 3.90
C LEU A 178 -11.65 -0.74 2.91
N ALA A 179 -12.53 0.26 2.96
CA ALA A 179 -13.66 0.39 2.05
C ALA A 179 -13.19 0.54 0.60
N VAL A 180 -12.11 1.29 0.34
CA VAL A 180 -11.50 1.39 -0.99
C VAL A 180 -10.94 0.03 -1.44
N GLY A 181 -10.19 -0.67 -0.58
CA GLY A 181 -9.66 -1.99 -0.88
C GLY A 181 -10.75 -3.03 -1.17
N LEU A 182 -11.85 -3.01 -0.40
CA LEU A 182 -13.02 -3.86 -0.62
C LEU A 182 -13.74 -3.53 -1.93
N ALA A 183 -13.82 -2.26 -2.31
CA ALA A 183 -14.37 -1.85 -3.60
C ALA A 183 -13.51 -2.36 -4.76
N SER A 184 -12.19 -2.20 -4.68
CA SER A 184 -11.23 -2.74 -5.67
C SER A 184 -11.35 -4.26 -5.80
N TRP A 185 -11.45 -4.98 -4.68
CA TRP A 185 -11.70 -6.43 -4.68
C TRP A 185 -13.03 -6.80 -5.37
N ARG A 186 -14.12 -6.08 -5.08
CA ARG A 186 -15.43 -6.31 -5.73
C ARG A 186 -15.39 -6.08 -7.24
N LEU A 187 -14.55 -5.18 -7.71
CA LEU A 187 -14.34 -4.90 -9.14
C LEU A 187 -13.55 -6.01 -9.87
N GLY A 188 -12.98 -6.97 -9.14
CA GLY A 188 -12.23 -8.10 -9.71
C GLY A 188 -10.71 -7.97 -9.60
N ALA A 189 -10.21 -6.96 -8.87
CA ALA A 189 -8.77 -6.76 -8.66
C ALA A 189 -8.13 -7.78 -7.70
N GLY A 190 -8.95 -8.61 -7.03
CA GLY A 190 -8.48 -9.65 -6.13
C GLY A 190 -9.29 -10.93 -6.23
N ARG A 191 -8.86 -11.94 -5.47
CA ARG A 191 -9.43 -13.29 -5.50
C ARG A 191 -10.41 -13.49 -4.35
N ALA A 192 -11.54 -14.17 -4.58
CA ALA A 192 -12.41 -14.63 -3.49
C ALA A 192 -11.98 -16.02 -2.99
N ARG A 193 -11.51 -16.86 -3.91
CA ARG A 193 -10.88 -18.16 -3.67
C ARG A 193 -9.54 -18.22 -4.36
N LYS A 194 -8.61 -19.03 -3.86
CA LYS A 194 -7.24 -19.15 -4.39
C LYS A 194 -7.16 -19.34 -5.91
N GLU A 195 -8.11 -20.08 -6.48
CA GLU A 195 -8.14 -20.44 -7.91
C GLU A 195 -8.83 -19.39 -8.80
N ASP A 196 -9.44 -18.35 -8.22
CA ASP A 196 -10.18 -17.35 -8.99
C ASP A 196 -9.24 -16.48 -9.85
N PRO A 197 -9.67 -16.11 -11.07
CA PRO A 197 -8.90 -15.20 -11.91
C PRO A 197 -8.88 -13.78 -11.31
N VAL A 198 -7.81 -13.04 -11.60
CA VAL A 198 -7.67 -11.61 -11.27
C VAL A 198 -7.79 -10.80 -12.55
N GLN A 199 -8.61 -9.76 -12.54
CA GLN A 199 -8.64 -8.75 -13.60
C GLN A 199 -7.55 -7.71 -13.31
N PHE A 200 -6.42 -7.79 -14.00
CA PHE A 200 -5.27 -6.93 -13.69
C PHE A 200 -5.54 -5.43 -13.96
N GLY A 201 -6.44 -5.11 -14.91
CA GLY A 201 -6.87 -3.73 -15.18
C GLY A 201 -7.95 -3.22 -14.22
N ALA A 202 -8.53 -4.08 -13.38
CA ALA A 202 -9.56 -3.67 -12.44
C ALA A 202 -8.98 -3.00 -11.20
N GLY A 203 -9.76 -2.09 -10.61
CA GLY A 203 -9.38 -1.37 -9.40
C GLY A 203 -10.03 0.00 -9.29
N VAL A 204 -9.43 0.86 -8.47
CA VAL A 204 -9.92 2.20 -8.17
C VAL A 204 -8.80 3.22 -8.40
N THR A 205 -9.13 4.31 -9.10
CA THR A 205 -8.32 5.54 -9.11
C THR A 205 -9.01 6.59 -8.25
N LEU A 206 -8.26 7.18 -7.32
CA LEU A 206 -8.70 8.28 -6.47
C LEU A 206 -8.39 9.61 -7.16
N HIS A 207 -9.33 10.55 -7.11
CA HIS A 207 -9.19 11.90 -7.66
C HIS A 207 -9.01 12.97 -6.59
N ALA A 208 -9.17 12.60 -5.33
CA ALA A 208 -8.98 13.47 -4.19
C ALA A 208 -8.43 12.66 -3.01
N GLN A 209 -7.59 13.28 -2.21
CA GLN A 209 -6.94 12.67 -1.06
C GLN A 209 -7.49 13.26 0.25
N LEU A 210 -7.18 12.60 1.37
CA LEU A 210 -7.49 13.10 2.70
C LEU A 210 -6.98 14.54 2.89
N GLY A 211 -7.86 15.47 3.27
CA GLY A 211 -7.57 16.89 3.43
C GLY A 211 -7.86 17.75 2.20
N ASP A 212 -8.14 17.16 1.03
CA ASP A 212 -8.47 17.92 -0.17
C ASP A 212 -9.84 18.56 -0.08
N THR A 213 -9.97 19.73 -0.72
CA THR A 213 -11.26 20.41 -0.89
C THR A 213 -11.93 19.96 -2.17
N VAL A 214 -13.20 19.57 -2.08
CA VAL A 214 -14.01 19.10 -3.22
C VAL A 214 -15.29 19.92 -3.37
N LYS A 215 -15.79 19.97 -4.60
CA LYS A 215 -17.10 20.55 -4.94
C LYS A 215 -18.09 19.45 -5.24
N LYS A 216 -19.36 19.68 -4.94
CA LYS A 216 -20.45 18.79 -5.34
C LYS A 216 -20.36 18.51 -6.84
N GLY A 217 -20.38 17.23 -7.20
CA GLY A 217 -20.24 16.76 -8.59
C GLY A 217 -18.79 16.57 -9.06
N ALA A 218 -17.77 16.96 -8.27
CA ALA A 218 -16.38 16.67 -8.59
C ALA A 218 -16.12 15.16 -8.50
N PRO A 219 -15.27 14.59 -9.38
CA PRO A 219 -14.90 13.18 -9.30
C PRO A 219 -14.16 12.90 -8.00
N LEU A 220 -14.56 11.82 -7.32
CA LEU A 220 -13.89 11.28 -6.13
C LEU A 220 -13.13 10.00 -6.47
N TYR A 221 -13.78 9.13 -7.25
CA TYR A 221 -13.22 7.86 -7.68
C TYR A 221 -13.55 7.56 -9.14
N THR A 222 -12.65 6.89 -9.84
CA THR A 222 -12.97 6.10 -11.03
C THR A 222 -12.81 4.63 -10.71
N LEU A 223 -13.90 3.88 -10.90
CA LEU A 223 -13.95 2.44 -10.76
C LEU A 223 -13.62 1.81 -12.10
N HIS A 224 -12.79 0.77 -12.12
CA HIS A 224 -12.33 0.08 -13.33
C HIS A 224 -12.67 -1.40 -13.24
N THR A 225 -13.32 -1.96 -14.27
CA THR A 225 -13.58 -3.42 -14.37
C THR A 225 -13.90 -3.81 -15.81
N ASP A 226 -13.70 -5.08 -16.16
CA ASP A 226 -14.16 -5.65 -17.43
C ASP A 226 -15.64 -6.06 -17.39
N GLU A 227 -16.28 -6.03 -16.22
CA GLU A 227 -17.63 -6.54 -15.98
C GLU A 227 -18.54 -5.45 -15.38
N PRO A 228 -19.34 -4.72 -16.19
CA PRO A 228 -20.22 -3.64 -15.71
C PRO A 228 -21.12 -4.00 -14.53
N GLY A 229 -21.57 -5.26 -14.44
CA GLY A 229 -22.42 -5.74 -13.34
C GLY A 229 -21.78 -5.64 -11.95
N ARG A 230 -20.45 -5.44 -11.87
CA ARG A 230 -19.73 -5.28 -10.59
C ARG A 230 -19.82 -3.87 -10.02
N PHE A 231 -20.09 -2.86 -10.85
CA PHE A 231 -20.07 -1.47 -10.41
C PHE A 231 -21.04 -1.17 -9.28
N ALA A 232 -22.28 -1.68 -9.35
CA ALA A 232 -23.30 -1.35 -8.37
C ALA A 232 -22.86 -1.66 -6.93
N ARG A 233 -22.29 -2.86 -6.71
CA ARG A 233 -21.80 -3.28 -5.38
C ARG A 233 -20.51 -2.57 -4.97
N ALA A 234 -19.63 -2.26 -5.92
CA ALA A 234 -18.41 -1.52 -5.65
C ALA A 234 -18.72 -0.07 -5.26
N ALA A 235 -19.60 0.60 -6.00
CA ALA A 235 -20.06 1.96 -5.74
C ALA A 235 -20.73 2.09 -4.36
N GLU A 236 -21.59 1.13 -3.98
CA GLU A 236 -22.20 1.12 -2.64
C GLU A 236 -21.16 1.00 -1.51
N THR A 237 -20.06 0.26 -1.76
CA THR A 237 -18.97 0.10 -0.79
C THR A 237 -18.20 1.39 -0.64
N ILE A 238 -17.77 1.94 -1.77
CA ILE A 238 -16.84 3.07 -1.81
C ILE A 238 -17.51 4.40 -1.49
N ALA A 239 -18.83 4.51 -1.66
CA ALA A 239 -19.59 5.68 -1.21
C ALA A 239 -19.46 5.92 0.31
N LYS A 240 -19.17 4.86 1.08
CA LYS A 240 -18.94 4.93 2.53
C LYS A 240 -17.48 5.18 2.91
N ALA A 241 -16.58 5.24 1.91
CA ALA A 241 -15.15 5.39 2.16
C ALA A 241 -14.76 6.85 2.43
N TYR A 242 -15.54 7.85 1.99
CA TYR A 242 -15.26 9.26 2.30
C TYR A 242 -16.24 9.85 3.31
N LYS A 243 -15.74 10.80 4.09
CA LYS A 243 -16.54 11.80 4.80
C LYS A 243 -16.15 13.20 4.33
N ILE A 244 -17.15 14.00 3.97
CA ILE A 244 -16.97 15.40 3.55
C ILE A 244 -17.57 16.30 4.63
N GLU A 245 -16.76 17.20 5.16
CA GLU A 245 -17.18 18.19 6.16
C GLU A 245 -17.02 19.60 5.62
N ALA A 246 -17.89 20.53 6.06
CA ALA A 246 -17.85 21.91 5.57
C ALA A 246 -16.50 22.60 5.84
N GLN A 247 -15.88 22.28 6.98
CA GLN A 247 -14.54 22.68 7.38
C GLN A 247 -13.92 21.53 8.18
N ALA A 248 -12.67 21.18 7.89
CA ALA A 248 -11.92 20.20 8.66
C ALA A 248 -10.45 20.60 8.70
N GLN A 249 -9.80 20.43 9.85
CA GLN A 249 -8.35 20.47 9.97
C GLN A 249 -7.86 19.03 9.98
N VAL A 250 -7.28 18.61 8.85
CA VAL A 250 -6.84 17.23 8.67
C VAL A 250 -5.32 17.18 8.69
N THR A 251 -4.78 16.42 9.64
CA THR A 251 -3.34 16.16 9.74
C THR A 251 -3.14 14.67 9.73
N ARG A 252 -2.32 14.18 8.79
CA ARG A 252 -1.93 12.77 8.69
C ARG A 252 -0.45 12.63 8.97
N LYS A 253 -0.09 11.77 9.93
CA LYS A 253 1.29 11.36 10.16
C LYS A 253 1.51 10.00 9.49
N LEU A 254 2.36 9.92 8.47
CA LEU A 254 2.58 8.68 7.72
C LEU A 254 3.45 7.70 8.49
N ILE A 255 4.53 8.17 9.11
CA ILE A 255 5.40 7.35 9.97
C ILE A 255 5.04 7.60 11.42
N LEU A 256 4.37 6.65 12.04
CA LEU A 256 3.84 6.78 13.40
C LEU A 256 4.94 6.61 14.43
N ASP A 257 5.81 5.62 14.24
CA ASP A 257 6.86 5.23 15.18
C ASP A 257 7.98 4.43 14.50
N ARG A 258 9.12 4.27 15.18
CA ARG A 258 10.26 3.46 14.74
C ARG A 258 10.75 2.58 15.88
N ILE A 259 11.02 1.32 15.57
CA ILE A 259 11.59 0.33 16.49
C ILE A 259 12.88 -0.19 15.89
N SER A 260 13.96 -0.15 16.66
CA SER A 260 15.27 -0.66 16.26
C SER A 260 15.90 -1.48 17.39
N ASN A 261 16.84 -2.34 17.02
CA ASN A 261 17.61 -3.19 17.94
C ASN A 261 18.56 -2.45 18.89
#